data_AF-A0A833GQ43-F1
#
_entry.id   AF-A0A833GQ43-F1
#
_cell.length_a   1.000
_cell.length_b   1.000
_cell.length_c   1.000
_cell.angle_alpha   90.00
_cell.angle_beta   90.00
_cell.angle_gamma   90.00
#
_symmetry.space_group_name_H-M   'P 1'
#
loop_
_entity.id
_entity.type
_entity.pdbx_description
1 polymer ?
#
loop_
_entity_poly.entity_id
_entity_poly.type
_entity_poly.pdbx_seq_one_letter_code
_entity_poly.pdbx_strand_id
1 'polypeptide(L)'
;FEIGGRFDRTEQLAGTPQLGVAVPMGPRGLAAAFIASGRTARDTTVDVVARAWIESGAFIPRITLARKTRVPSVLERFGWLPTEASFGLADGNIYVGNQALKPEVAWIAEVGFDWETDWLSLRPTVYYRWVDDFIQGTPFDATPGVINSPVEMVANMNGDPTPLMFRNTDAELYGADLDFLARPLASIELAGTVSLVRGQRRDIADNLYRIPPANLRLSATWLAGALSLGAEVFAAADQNRVSGTNSELPAKGYATLGLFARYAFTEGLALEAGVENLLDKKYAPHLAGRSRVGASDVPVGERLPGAGRGVWARLKTQF
;
A
#
# COMPACT_ATOMS: atom_id res chain seq x y z
N PHE A 1 -9.42 -19.38 21.38
CA PHE A 1 -9.97 -18.82 20.12
C PHE A 1 -10.71 -17.54 20.46
N GLU A 2 -10.80 -16.63 19.50
CA GLU A 2 -11.45 -15.33 19.60
C GLU A 2 -12.34 -15.11 18.39
N ILE A 3 -13.48 -14.45 18.58
CA ILE A 3 -14.38 -14.05 17.51
C ILE A 3 -14.76 -12.59 17.72
N GLY A 4 -14.69 -11.81 16.65
CA GLY A 4 -15.10 -10.40 16.63
C GLY A 4 -16.06 -10.13 15.49
N GLY A 5 -17.02 -9.25 15.72
CA GLY A 5 -17.97 -8.79 14.72
C GLY A 5 -18.07 -7.27 14.73
N ARG A 6 -18.32 -6.67 13.56
CA ARG A 6 -18.62 -5.24 13.41
C ARG A 6 -19.78 -5.07 12.45
N PHE A 7 -20.72 -4.21 12.79
CA PHE A 7 -21.83 -3.80 11.94
C PHE A 7 -21.75 -2.28 11.78
N ASP A 8 -21.66 -1.82 10.53
CA ASP A 8 -21.57 -0.40 10.23
C ASP A 8 -22.71 0.02 9.29
N ARG A 9 -23.28 1.20 9.56
CA ARG A 9 -24.14 1.93 8.63
C ARG A 9 -23.41 3.19 8.22
N THR A 10 -23.18 3.36 6.92
CA THR A 10 -22.48 4.52 6.37
C THR A 10 -23.42 5.30 5.47
N GLU A 11 -23.52 6.61 5.70
CA GLU A 11 -24.22 7.54 4.80
C GLU A 11 -23.22 8.57 4.27
N GLN A 12 -23.26 8.80 2.96
CA GLN A 12 -22.41 9.78 2.29
C GLN A 12 -23.30 10.74 1.50
N LEU A 13 -23.02 12.02 1.63
CA LEU A 13 -23.74 13.10 0.95
C LEU A 13 -22.73 14.00 0.22
N ALA A 14 -22.97 14.25 -1.06
CA ALA A 14 -22.17 15.17 -1.85
C ALA A 14 -22.92 16.49 -2.07
N GLY A 15 -22.26 17.61 -1.73
CA GLY A 15 -22.77 18.95 -1.99
C GLY A 15 -22.91 19.27 -3.48
N THR A 16 -23.51 20.41 -3.80
CA THR A 16 -23.55 20.92 -5.18
C THR A 16 -22.18 21.49 -5.56
N PRO A 17 -21.63 21.17 -6.74
CA PRO A 17 -20.42 21.80 -7.22
C PRO A 17 -20.53 23.32 -7.24
N GLN A 18 -19.51 24.01 -6.73
CA GLN A 18 -19.36 25.46 -6.86
C GLN A 18 -18.34 25.74 -7.95
N LEU A 19 -18.74 26.52 -8.95
CA LEU A 19 -17.90 26.82 -10.12
C LEU A 19 -17.57 28.31 -10.17
N GLY A 20 -16.31 28.61 -10.50
CA GLY A 20 -15.90 29.98 -10.81
C GLY A 20 -16.45 30.45 -12.16
N VAL A 21 -16.51 31.77 -12.34
CA VAL A 21 -17.02 32.38 -13.59
C VAL A 21 -16.18 32.04 -14.82
N ALA A 22 -14.90 31.74 -14.65
CA ALA A 22 -13.97 31.41 -15.74
C ALA A 22 -13.97 29.92 -16.15
N VAL A 23 -14.77 29.06 -15.50
CA VAL A 23 -14.81 27.63 -15.84
C VAL A 23 -15.40 27.43 -17.25
N PRO A 24 -14.75 26.66 -18.14
CA PRO A 24 -15.27 26.40 -19.49
C PRO A 24 -16.61 25.65 -19.52
N MET A 25 -17.28 25.63 -20.68
CA MET A 25 -18.60 24.99 -20.83
C MET A 25 -18.60 23.48 -20.58
N GLY A 26 -17.52 22.75 -20.92
CA GLY A 26 -17.43 21.30 -20.69
C GLY A 26 -17.60 20.93 -19.21
N PRO A 27 -16.72 21.39 -18.30
CA PRO A 27 -16.87 21.16 -16.86
C PRO A 27 -18.19 21.69 -16.28
N ARG A 28 -18.74 22.80 -16.79
CA ARG A 28 -20.07 23.30 -16.39
C ARG A 28 -21.17 22.29 -16.72
N GLY A 29 -21.12 21.68 -17.90
CA GLY A 29 -22.06 20.62 -18.31
C GLY A 29 -21.97 19.40 -17.40
N LEU A 30 -20.75 18.96 -17.06
CA LEU A 30 -20.54 17.84 -16.12
C LEU A 30 -21.07 18.16 -14.72
N ALA A 31 -20.85 19.38 -14.22
CA ALA A 31 -21.39 19.81 -12.94
C ALA A 31 -22.94 19.81 -12.94
N ALA A 32 -23.56 20.30 -14.02
CA ALA A 32 -25.02 20.29 -14.16
C ALA A 32 -25.57 18.85 -14.17
N ALA A 33 -24.92 17.93 -14.89
CA ALA A 33 -25.28 16.51 -14.90
C ALA A 33 -25.14 15.88 -13.51
N PHE A 34 -24.07 16.20 -12.78
CA PHE A 34 -23.88 15.72 -11.40
C PHE A 34 -24.91 16.30 -10.43
N ILE A 35 -25.28 17.58 -10.55
CA ILE A 35 -26.34 18.20 -9.74
C ILE A 35 -27.67 17.47 -9.92
N ALA A 36 -27.98 17.08 -11.16
CA ALA A 36 -29.18 16.32 -11.52
C ALA A 36 -29.12 14.82 -11.15
N SER A 37 -27.97 14.32 -10.69
CA SER A 37 -27.76 12.92 -10.30
C SER A 37 -28.10 12.64 -8.82
N GLY A 38 -28.06 11.36 -8.44
CA GLY A 38 -28.19 10.93 -7.05
C GLY A 38 -26.92 11.23 -6.24
N ARG A 39 -26.97 12.23 -5.34
CA ARG A 39 -25.81 12.67 -4.54
C ARG A 39 -25.78 12.13 -3.10
N THR A 40 -26.48 11.04 -2.86
CA THR A 40 -26.55 10.37 -1.55
C THR A 40 -26.33 8.88 -1.73
N ALA A 41 -25.47 8.30 -0.91
CA ALA A 41 -25.25 6.85 -0.85
C ALA A 41 -25.40 6.36 0.59
N ARG A 42 -25.94 5.16 0.75
CA ARG A 42 -26.15 4.52 2.05
C ARG A 42 -25.78 3.05 1.96
N ASP A 43 -24.79 2.66 2.75
CA ASP A 43 -24.27 1.30 2.79
C ASP A 43 -24.44 0.70 4.18
N THR A 44 -24.71 -0.60 4.23
CA THR A 44 -24.67 -1.39 5.46
C THR A 44 -23.68 -2.50 5.27
N THR A 45 -22.70 -2.60 6.16
CA THR A 45 -21.66 -3.61 6.07
C THR A 45 -21.53 -4.40 7.36
N VAL A 46 -21.01 -5.61 7.22
CA VAL A 46 -20.80 -6.56 8.32
C VAL A 46 -19.43 -7.18 8.16
N ASP A 47 -18.62 -7.05 9.19
CA ASP A 47 -17.33 -7.74 9.28
C ASP A 47 -17.39 -8.79 10.38
N VAL A 48 -16.73 -9.91 10.12
CA VAL A 48 -16.56 -11.00 11.09
C VAL A 48 -15.12 -11.47 11.02
N VAL A 49 -14.51 -11.73 12.16
CA VAL A 49 -13.20 -12.37 12.26
C VAL A 49 -13.26 -13.47 13.31
N ALA A 50 -12.66 -14.61 13.00
CA ALA A 50 -12.44 -15.70 13.93
C ALA A 50 -10.96 -16.07 13.89
N ARG A 51 -10.33 -16.10 15.07
CA ARG A 51 -8.94 -16.50 15.24
C ARG A 51 -8.88 -17.67 16.21
N ALA A 52 -8.14 -18.71 15.85
CA ALA A 52 -7.88 -19.84 16.73
C ALA A 52 -6.38 -20.13 16.79
N TRP A 53 -5.93 -20.61 17.94
CA TRP A 53 -4.58 -21.06 18.16
C TRP A 53 -4.58 -22.19 19.18
N ILE A 54 -3.53 -23.01 19.17
CA ILE A 54 -3.33 -24.09 20.12
C ILE A 54 -2.09 -23.76 20.93
N GLU A 55 -2.26 -23.61 22.25
CA GLU A 55 -1.14 -23.46 23.17
C GLU A 55 -0.44 -24.82 23.31
N SER A 56 0.64 -25.04 22.54
CA SER A 56 1.43 -26.28 22.56
C SER A 56 2.90 -26.04 22.91
N GLY A 57 3.13 -25.26 23.97
CA GLY A 57 4.47 -24.94 24.46
C GLY A 57 5.21 -24.02 23.50
N ALA A 58 6.40 -24.43 23.06
CA ALA A 58 7.26 -23.64 22.17
C ALA A 58 6.67 -23.47 20.75
N PHE A 59 5.71 -24.30 20.33
CA PHE A 59 5.07 -24.20 19.03
C PHE A 59 3.60 -23.86 19.22
N ILE A 60 3.12 -22.77 18.60
CA ILE A 60 1.76 -22.27 18.73
C ILE A 60 1.19 -22.12 17.31
N PRO A 61 0.54 -23.16 16.75
CA PRO A 61 -0.11 -23.04 15.45
C PRO A 61 -1.33 -22.13 15.56
N ARG A 62 -1.56 -21.34 14.52
CA ARG A 62 -2.63 -20.33 14.48
C ARG A 62 -3.30 -20.27 13.12
N ILE A 63 -4.60 -20.00 13.15
CA ILE A 63 -5.45 -19.79 11.98
C ILE A 63 -6.34 -18.57 12.20
N THR A 64 -6.52 -17.78 11.15
CA THR A 64 -7.45 -16.65 11.12
C THR A 64 -8.35 -16.79 9.90
N LEU A 65 -9.66 -16.67 10.09
CA LEU A 65 -10.64 -16.54 9.03
C LEU A 65 -11.38 -15.21 9.22
N ALA A 66 -11.53 -14.43 8.16
CA ALA A 66 -12.27 -13.17 8.25
C ALA A 66 -13.09 -12.88 7.00
N ARG A 67 -14.20 -12.18 7.20
CA ARG A 67 -14.94 -11.44 6.18
C ARG A 67 -14.83 -9.96 6.55
N LYS A 68 -14.21 -9.17 5.68
CA LYS A 68 -14.00 -7.73 5.88
C LYS A 68 -14.58 -6.95 4.73
N THR A 69 -15.03 -5.74 5.00
CA THR A 69 -15.68 -4.89 4.01
C THR A 69 -15.06 -3.50 3.97
N ARG A 70 -15.08 -2.88 2.79
CA ARG A 70 -14.69 -1.48 2.58
C ARG A 70 -15.78 -0.76 1.82
N VAL A 71 -16.40 0.23 2.44
CA VAL A 71 -17.33 1.12 1.74
C VAL A 71 -16.54 2.01 0.77
N PRO A 72 -17.03 2.26 -0.46
CA PRO A 72 -16.36 3.16 -1.38
C PRO A 72 -16.22 4.54 -0.77
N SER A 73 -15.09 5.19 -1.03
CA SER A 73 -14.82 6.54 -0.58
C SER A 73 -15.67 7.57 -1.35
N VAL A 74 -15.77 8.78 -0.80
CA VAL A 74 -16.53 9.88 -1.41
C VAL A 74 -15.98 10.27 -2.77
N LEU A 75 -14.67 10.27 -2.98
CA LEU A 75 -14.07 10.57 -4.30
C LEU A 75 -14.32 9.43 -5.30
N GLU A 76 -14.22 8.16 -4.90
CA GLU A 76 -14.54 7.02 -5.78
C GLU A 76 -16.00 7.05 -6.24
N ARG A 77 -16.93 7.52 -5.40
CA ARG A 77 -18.36 7.62 -5.76
C ARG A 77 -18.73 8.91 -6.48
N PHE A 78 -18.28 10.05 -5.97
CA PHE A 78 -18.82 11.36 -6.29
C PHE A 78 -17.81 12.28 -6.99
N GLY A 79 -16.64 11.77 -7.39
CA GLY A 79 -15.68 12.47 -8.24
C GLY A 79 -16.26 12.79 -9.62
N TRP A 80 -17.00 13.89 -9.75
CA TRP A 80 -17.75 14.22 -10.96
C TRP A 80 -16.93 14.92 -12.04
N LEU A 81 -15.82 15.56 -11.66
CA LEU A 81 -14.92 16.23 -12.59
C LEU A 81 -13.73 15.29 -12.86
N PRO A 82 -13.46 14.93 -14.14
CA PRO A 82 -12.29 14.16 -14.50
C PRO A 82 -11.03 14.93 -14.11
N THR A 83 -10.31 14.42 -13.10
CA THR A 83 -9.06 14.99 -12.59
C THR A 83 -8.10 13.86 -12.17
N GLU A 84 -6.84 14.18 -11.88
CA GLU A 84 -5.88 13.22 -11.30
C GLU A 84 -6.16 12.86 -9.82
N ALA A 85 -7.28 13.30 -9.26
CA ALA A 85 -7.66 12.98 -7.88
C ALA A 85 -7.93 11.47 -7.76
N SER A 86 -7.05 10.78 -7.04
CA SER A 86 -6.99 9.32 -7.03
C SER A 86 -6.71 8.72 -5.65
N PHE A 87 -6.87 9.46 -4.55
CA PHE A 87 -6.48 8.99 -3.21
C PHE A 87 -5.02 8.50 -3.09
N GLY A 88 -4.11 9.09 -3.87
CA GLY A 88 -2.68 8.81 -3.77
C GLY A 88 -2.22 7.58 -4.56
N LEU A 89 -3.00 7.09 -5.53
CA LEU A 89 -2.52 6.08 -6.49
C LEU A 89 -1.24 6.58 -7.19
N ALA A 90 -1.19 7.87 -7.56
CA ALA A 90 -0.01 8.50 -8.18
C ALA A 90 0.46 7.78 -9.45
N ASP A 91 -0.50 7.30 -10.24
CA ASP A 91 -0.29 6.66 -11.54
C ASP A 91 -0.30 7.64 -12.72
N GLY A 92 -0.81 8.86 -12.51
CA GLY A 92 -0.89 9.89 -13.55
C GLY A 92 -2.15 9.79 -14.42
N ASN A 93 -3.05 8.86 -14.11
CA ASN A 93 -4.33 8.74 -14.82
C ASN A 93 -5.34 9.76 -14.26
N ILE A 94 -6.27 10.18 -15.12
CA ILE A 94 -7.46 10.92 -14.75
C ILE A 94 -8.57 9.95 -14.37
N TYR A 95 -9.23 10.24 -13.25
CA TYR A 95 -10.29 9.41 -12.69
C TYR A 95 -11.64 10.11 -12.68
N VAL A 96 -12.69 9.30 -12.85
CA VAL A 96 -14.09 9.67 -12.71
C VAL A 96 -14.75 8.74 -11.70
N GLY A 97 -15.52 9.35 -10.80
CA GLY A 97 -16.29 8.65 -9.79
C GLY A 97 -17.46 7.87 -10.38
N ASN A 98 -17.98 6.94 -9.60
CA ASN A 98 -19.11 6.10 -9.96
C ASN A 98 -20.06 5.91 -8.78
N GLN A 99 -21.24 6.50 -8.88
CA GLN A 99 -22.25 6.45 -7.82
C GLN A 99 -22.83 5.04 -7.60
N ALA A 100 -22.68 4.15 -8.58
CA ALA A 100 -23.18 2.78 -8.53
C ALA A 100 -22.25 1.79 -7.81
N LEU A 101 -21.11 2.25 -7.26
CA LEU A 101 -20.19 1.37 -6.55
C LEU A 101 -20.86 0.63 -5.39
N LYS A 102 -20.49 -0.62 -5.21
CA LYS A 102 -20.82 -1.44 -4.05
C LYS A 102 -19.63 -1.47 -3.09
N PRO A 103 -19.85 -1.73 -1.78
CA PRO A 103 -18.78 -2.06 -0.86
C PRO A 103 -17.98 -3.27 -1.33
N GLU A 104 -16.66 -3.19 -1.19
CA GLU A 104 -15.77 -4.35 -1.39
C GLU A 104 -16.02 -5.37 -0.27
N VAL A 105 -15.90 -6.66 -0.61
CA VAL A 105 -15.99 -7.75 0.36
C VAL A 105 -14.77 -8.66 0.21
N ALA A 106 -13.93 -8.69 1.24
CA ALA A 106 -12.76 -9.55 1.32
C ALA A 106 -13.01 -10.75 2.23
N TRP A 107 -12.84 -11.96 1.69
CA TRP A 107 -12.73 -13.20 2.44
C TRP A 107 -11.25 -13.52 2.63
N ILE A 108 -10.83 -13.67 3.87
CA ILE A 108 -9.43 -13.77 4.27
C ILE A 108 -9.24 -15.07 5.03
N ALA A 109 -8.24 -15.85 4.62
CA ALA A 109 -7.75 -17.00 5.34
C ALA A 109 -6.25 -16.85 5.57
N GLU A 110 -5.82 -17.01 6.81
CA GLU A 110 -4.42 -16.94 7.22
C GLU A 110 -4.08 -18.14 8.08
N VAL A 111 -2.94 -18.77 7.81
CA VAL A 111 -2.42 -19.89 8.60
C VAL A 111 -0.95 -19.61 8.90
N GLY A 112 -0.54 -19.88 10.13
CA GLY A 112 0.84 -19.70 10.55
C GLY A 112 1.10 -20.42 11.85
N PHE A 113 2.28 -20.18 12.41
CA PHE A 113 2.61 -20.60 13.74
C PHE A 113 3.59 -19.63 14.37
N ASP A 114 3.59 -19.58 15.69
CA ASP A 114 4.61 -18.89 16.45
C ASP A 114 5.49 -19.97 17.10
N TRP A 115 6.80 -19.86 16.91
CA TRP A 115 7.78 -20.74 17.53
C TRP A 115 8.66 -19.90 18.46
N GLU A 116 8.64 -20.20 19.75
CA GLU A 116 9.33 -19.43 20.78
C GLU A 116 10.20 -20.35 21.65
N THR A 117 11.50 -20.06 21.69
CA THR A 117 12.49 -20.69 22.57
C THR A 117 13.43 -19.62 23.13
N ASP A 118 14.33 -19.99 24.03
CA ASP A 118 15.29 -19.05 24.64
C ASP A 118 16.18 -18.31 23.63
N TRP A 119 16.44 -18.93 22.47
CA TRP A 119 17.34 -18.39 21.44
C TRP A 119 16.65 -18.09 20.11
N LEU A 120 15.39 -18.47 19.90
CA LEU A 120 14.70 -18.31 18.62
C LEU A 120 13.22 -17.97 18.80
N SER A 121 12.81 -16.85 18.21
CA SER A 121 11.43 -16.50 17.89
C SER A 121 11.25 -16.55 16.37
N LEU A 122 10.20 -17.21 15.89
CA LEU A 122 9.91 -17.40 14.47
C LEU A 122 8.39 -17.37 14.26
N ARG A 123 7.90 -16.52 13.36
CA ARG A 123 6.46 -16.31 13.13
C ARG A 123 6.07 -16.27 11.64
N PRO A 124 6.12 -17.41 10.91
CA PRO A 124 5.67 -17.47 9.53
C PRO A 124 4.14 -17.40 9.44
N THR A 125 3.65 -16.73 8.41
CA THR A 125 2.24 -16.66 8.04
C THR A 125 2.11 -16.83 6.54
N VAL A 126 1.18 -17.65 6.08
CA VAL A 126 0.69 -17.65 4.71
C VAL A 126 -0.75 -17.16 4.70
N TYR A 127 -1.12 -16.41 3.68
CA TYR A 127 -2.47 -15.87 3.58
C TYR A 127 -3.01 -15.91 2.16
N TYR A 128 -4.34 -15.97 2.08
CA TYR A 128 -5.11 -15.83 0.85
C TYR A 128 -6.30 -14.90 1.11
N ARG A 129 -6.51 -13.96 0.21
CA ARG A 129 -7.57 -12.95 0.25
C ARG A 129 -8.31 -12.99 -1.07
N TRP A 130 -9.58 -13.36 -1.00
CA TRP A 130 -10.51 -13.31 -2.13
C TRP A 130 -11.37 -12.06 -1.97
N VAL A 131 -11.24 -11.11 -2.89
CA VAL A 131 -11.94 -9.83 -2.80
C VAL A 131 -12.95 -9.72 -3.93
N ASP A 132 -14.22 -9.72 -3.57
CA ASP A 132 -15.33 -9.43 -4.46
C ASP A 132 -15.60 -7.93 -4.48
N ASP A 133 -16.07 -7.43 -5.61
CA ASP A 133 -16.41 -6.03 -5.82
C ASP A 133 -15.22 -5.05 -5.56
N PHE A 134 -13.96 -5.50 -5.74
CA PHE A 134 -12.76 -4.68 -5.58
C PHE A 134 -12.81 -3.42 -6.44
N ILE A 135 -12.64 -2.25 -5.84
CA ILE A 135 -12.78 -0.95 -6.48
C ILE A 135 -11.44 -0.56 -7.11
N GLN A 136 -11.43 -0.47 -8.44
CA GLN A 136 -10.27 -0.04 -9.22
C GLN A 136 -10.72 0.86 -10.38
N GLY A 137 -9.80 1.66 -10.91
CA GLY A 137 -9.96 2.28 -12.22
C GLY A 137 -10.09 1.24 -13.32
N THR A 138 -11.08 1.43 -14.18
CA THR A 138 -11.27 0.68 -15.44
C THR A 138 -11.47 1.68 -16.56
N PRO A 139 -11.22 1.33 -17.85
CA PRO A 139 -11.46 2.26 -18.95
C PRO A 139 -12.85 2.88 -18.88
N PHE A 140 -12.96 4.20 -19.10
CA PHE A 140 -14.22 4.93 -18.92
C PHE A 140 -15.39 4.28 -19.68
N ASP A 141 -15.15 3.83 -20.91
CA ASP A 141 -16.12 3.10 -21.72
C ASP A 141 -15.48 1.95 -22.53
N ALA A 142 -16.22 1.41 -23.49
CA ALA A 142 -15.79 0.30 -24.34
C ALA A 142 -14.91 0.74 -25.53
N THR A 143 -14.64 2.04 -25.69
CA THR A 143 -13.85 2.61 -26.78
C THR A 143 -12.70 3.48 -26.27
N PRO A 144 -11.74 2.92 -25.50
CA PRO A 144 -10.68 3.71 -24.90
C PRO A 144 -9.89 4.51 -25.93
N GLY A 145 -9.73 5.82 -25.69
CA GLY A 145 -9.02 6.74 -26.57
C GLY A 145 -9.87 7.33 -27.70
N VAL A 146 -11.14 6.94 -27.83
CA VAL A 146 -12.09 7.55 -28.78
C VAL A 146 -12.90 8.61 -28.05
N ILE A 147 -12.50 9.87 -28.19
CA ILE A 147 -13.18 11.01 -27.55
C ILE A 147 -14.57 11.19 -28.16
N ASN A 148 -15.59 10.67 -27.50
CA ASN A 148 -16.98 10.72 -27.97
C ASN A 148 -17.97 11.18 -26.89
N SER A 149 -17.51 11.34 -25.64
CA SER A 149 -18.30 11.82 -24.52
C SER A 149 -17.81 13.16 -23.94
N PRO A 150 -18.68 13.95 -23.27
CA PRO A 150 -18.25 15.16 -22.57
C PRO A 150 -17.18 14.92 -21.49
N VAL A 151 -17.19 13.74 -20.87
CA VAL A 151 -16.20 13.33 -19.87
C VAL A 151 -14.82 13.20 -20.49
N GLU A 152 -14.71 12.45 -21.60
CA GLU A 152 -13.44 12.26 -22.30
C GLU A 152 -12.94 13.56 -22.93
N MET A 153 -13.83 14.41 -23.44
CA MET A 153 -13.44 15.74 -23.93
C MET A 153 -12.78 16.57 -22.82
N VAL A 154 -13.36 16.59 -21.62
CA VAL A 154 -12.80 17.32 -20.47
C VAL A 154 -11.50 16.67 -19.99
N ALA A 155 -11.44 15.33 -19.90
CA ALA A 155 -10.22 14.62 -19.52
C ALA A 155 -9.06 14.88 -20.50
N ASN A 156 -9.33 14.82 -21.81
CA ASN A 156 -8.36 15.09 -22.85
C ASN A 156 -7.85 16.53 -22.81
N MET A 157 -8.72 17.51 -22.52
CA MET A 157 -8.29 18.89 -22.29
C MET A 157 -7.36 19.04 -21.06
N ASN A 158 -7.43 18.09 -20.11
CA ASN A 158 -6.54 18.01 -18.95
C ASN A 158 -5.35 17.05 -19.16
N GLY A 159 -5.13 16.56 -20.39
CA GLY A 159 -3.94 15.79 -20.76
C GLY A 159 -4.09 14.27 -20.71
N ASP A 160 -5.29 13.73 -20.47
CA ASP A 160 -5.54 12.28 -20.50
C ASP A 160 -6.71 11.92 -21.44
N PRO A 161 -6.43 11.37 -22.64
CA PRO A 161 -7.46 10.92 -23.58
C PRO A 161 -8.09 9.56 -23.21
N THR A 162 -7.60 8.91 -22.15
CA THR A 162 -8.00 7.56 -21.71
C THR A 162 -8.40 7.55 -20.23
N PRO A 163 -9.35 8.39 -19.80
CA PRO A 163 -9.71 8.47 -18.40
C PRO A 163 -10.21 7.11 -17.87
N LEU A 164 -9.98 6.89 -16.58
CA LEU A 164 -10.47 5.73 -15.87
C LEU A 164 -11.73 6.09 -15.07
N MET A 165 -12.66 5.14 -14.95
CA MET A 165 -13.79 5.21 -14.03
C MET A 165 -13.59 4.18 -12.92
N PHE A 166 -13.81 4.59 -11.66
CA PHE A 166 -13.85 3.64 -10.55
C PHE A 166 -15.00 2.65 -10.75
N ARG A 167 -14.70 1.36 -10.76
CA ARG A 167 -15.71 0.30 -10.86
C ARG A 167 -15.38 -0.84 -9.90
N ASN A 168 -16.42 -1.57 -9.52
CA ASN A 168 -16.26 -2.85 -8.86
C ASN A 168 -15.75 -3.87 -9.87
N THR A 169 -14.73 -4.61 -9.45
CA THR A 169 -14.01 -5.64 -10.19
C THR A 169 -13.83 -6.85 -9.27
N ASP A 170 -13.07 -7.85 -9.68
CA ASP A 170 -12.72 -8.96 -8.81
C ASP A 170 -11.21 -9.09 -8.65
N ALA A 171 -10.76 -9.33 -7.42
CA ALA A 171 -9.34 -9.41 -7.09
C ALA A 171 -9.02 -10.60 -6.18
N GLU A 172 -7.78 -11.05 -6.25
CA GLU A 172 -7.19 -11.96 -5.27
C GLU A 172 -5.82 -11.45 -4.83
N LEU A 173 -5.49 -11.65 -3.56
CA LEU A 173 -4.16 -11.41 -3.02
C LEU A 173 -3.72 -12.60 -2.18
N TYR A 174 -2.50 -13.06 -2.38
CA TYR A 174 -1.93 -14.13 -1.58
C TYR A 174 -0.45 -13.94 -1.37
N GLY A 175 0.06 -14.48 -0.29
CA GLY A 175 1.41 -14.17 0.12
C GLY A 175 1.88 -14.95 1.33
N ALA A 176 3.11 -14.63 1.72
CA ALA A 176 3.75 -15.16 2.89
C ALA A 176 4.56 -14.06 3.57
N ASP A 177 4.48 -14.02 4.90
CA ASP A 177 5.27 -13.16 5.75
C ASP A 177 6.04 -14.02 6.76
N LEU A 178 7.24 -13.59 7.12
CA LEU A 178 8.07 -14.23 8.13
C LEU A 178 8.76 -13.18 8.96
N ASP A 179 8.51 -13.18 10.27
CA ASP A 179 9.33 -12.47 11.25
C ASP A 179 10.18 -13.48 12.02
N PHE A 180 11.43 -13.14 12.30
CA PHE A 180 12.29 -13.94 13.14
C PHE A 180 13.25 -13.10 13.98
N LEU A 181 13.62 -13.68 15.13
CA LEU A 181 14.66 -13.19 16.03
C LEU A 181 15.45 -14.40 16.53
N ALA A 182 16.76 -14.42 16.31
CA ALA A 182 17.64 -15.50 16.73
C ALA A 182 18.81 -14.94 17.53
N ARG A 183 19.16 -15.60 18.64
CA ARG A 183 20.31 -15.32 19.50
C ARG A 183 21.23 -16.52 19.55
N PRO A 184 21.95 -16.83 18.45
CA PRO A 184 22.80 -18.02 18.37
C PRO A 184 23.93 -18.00 19.40
N LEU A 185 24.34 -16.80 19.85
CA LEU A 185 25.25 -16.57 20.96
C LEU A 185 24.64 -15.48 21.84
N ALA A 186 24.97 -15.45 23.13
CA ALA A 186 24.50 -14.41 24.05
C ALA A 186 24.89 -12.99 23.60
N SER A 187 25.97 -12.86 22.83
CA SER A 187 26.48 -11.58 22.30
C SER A 187 26.04 -11.30 20.87
N ILE A 188 25.20 -12.12 20.23
CA ILE A 188 24.76 -11.91 18.84
C ILE A 188 23.25 -12.03 18.76
N GLU A 189 22.62 -11.01 18.18
CA GLU A 189 21.20 -11.01 17.83
C GLU A 189 21.03 -10.85 16.32
N LEU A 190 20.28 -11.75 15.70
CA LEU A 190 19.87 -11.69 14.30
C LEU A 190 18.36 -11.49 14.26
N ALA A 191 17.90 -10.44 13.59
CA ALA A 191 16.48 -10.14 13.46
C ALA A 191 16.13 -9.93 11.99
N GLY A 192 14.94 -10.34 11.56
CA GLY A 192 14.53 -10.06 10.20
C GLY A 192 13.06 -10.23 9.93
N THR A 193 12.64 -9.61 8.83
CA THR A 193 11.30 -9.68 8.26
C THR A 193 11.41 -9.97 6.77
N VAL A 194 10.64 -10.94 6.28
CA VAL A 194 10.48 -11.27 4.87
C VAL A 194 9.01 -11.11 4.51
N SER A 195 8.72 -10.47 3.38
CA SER A 195 7.35 -10.33 2.89
C SER A 195 7.29 -10.60 1.40
N LEU A 196 6.32 -11.44 1.00
CA LEU A 196 6.01 -11.79 -0.38
C LEU A 196 4.51 -11.64 -0.59
N VAL A 197 4.11 -10.91 -1.62
CA VAL A 197 2.70 -10.77 -1.97
C VAL A 197 2.52 -10.81 -3.49
N ARG A 198 1.43 -11.45 -3.90
CA ARG A 198 0.93 -11.47 -5.26
C ARG A 198 -0.48 -10.91 -5.23
N GLY A 199 -0.76 -9.91 -6.05
CA GLY A 199 -2.10 -9.38 -6.26
C GLY A 199 -2.47 -9.44 -7.73
N GLN A 200 -3.64 -10.00 -8.03
CA GLN A 200 -4.15 -10.17 -9.39
C GLN A 200 -5.62 -9.81 -9.48
N ARG A 201 -6.03 -9.39 -10.68
CA ARG A 201 -7.43 -9.34 -11.07
C ARG A 201 -7.92 -10.76 -11.37
N ARG A 202 -9.18 -11.04 -11.04
CA ARG A 202 -9.84 -12.33 -11.31
C ARG A 202 -10.76 -12.26 -12.52
N ASP A 203 -11.20 -11.07 -12.91
CA ASP A 203 -12.09 -10.84 -14.06
C ASP A 203 -11.33 -10.68 -15.38
N ILE A 204 -10.06 -10.27 -15.33
CA ILE A 204 -9.17 -10.14 -16.49
C ILE A 204 -7.75 -10.61 -16.15
N ALA A 205 -6.96 -10.90 -17.18
CA ALA A 205 -5.53 -11.23 -17.04
C ALA A 205 -4.69 -9.96 -16.80
N ASP A 206 -4.82 -9.36 -15.61
CA ASP A 206 -4.03 -8.19 -15.18
C ASP A 206 -3.59 -8.31 -13.71
N ASN A 207 -2.53 -7.59 -13.35
CA ASN A 207 -2.07 -7.47 -11.97
C ASN A 207 -2.78 -6.32 -11.27
N LEU A 208 -2.86 -6.38 -9.94
CA LEU A 208 -3.27 -5.21 -9.17
C LEU A 208 -2.16 -4.16 -9.16
N TYR A 209 -2.57 -2.90 -9.15
CA TYR A 209 -1.67 -1.77 -9.10
C TYR A 209 -0.98 -1.65 -7.74
N ARG A 210 0.32 -1.28 -7.71
CA ARG A 210 1.10 -1.01 -6.49
C ARG A 210 1.25 -2.19 -5.54
N ILE A 211 1.39 -3.40 -6.08
CA ILE A 211 1.79 -4.56 -5.29
C ILE A 211 3.30 -4.46 -4.98
N PRO A 212 3.72 -4.44 -3.71
CA PRO A 212 5.14 -4.34 -3.37
C PRO A 212 5.91 -5.55 -3.91
N PRO A 213 7.18 -5.36 -4.32
CA PRO A 213 8.07 -6.49 -4.57
C PRO A 213 8.29 -7.30 -3.29
N ALA A 214 8.67 -8.57 -3.47
CA ALA A 214 9.21 -9.36 -2.38
C ALA A 214 10.38 -8.61 -1.74
N ASN A 215 10.39 -8.55 -0.41
CA ASN A 215 11.38 -7.78 0.33
C ASN A 215 11.88 -8.51 1.58
N LEU A 216 13.08 -8.12 2.00
CA LEU A 216 13.81 -8.64 3.15
C LEU A 216 14.39 -7.45 3.93
N ARG A 217 14.16 -7.42 5.24
CA ARG A 217 14.96 -6.66 6.18
C ARG A 217 15.69 -7.64 7.09
N LEU A 218 17.00 -7.52 7.20
CA LEU A 218 17.84 -8.37 8.03
C LEU A 218 18.80 -7.50 8.84
N SER A 219 18.81 -7.68 10.15
CA SER A 219 19.73 -7.03 11.07
C SER A 219 20.59 -8.06 11.79
N ALA A 220 21.86 -7.74 11.98
CA ALA A 220 22.78 -8.47 12.83
C ALA A 220 23.40 -7.49 13.83
N THR A 221 23.26 -7.78 15.11
CA THR A 221 23.74 -6.94 16.21
C THR A 221 24.67 -7.73 17.12
N TRP A 222 25.86 -7.21 17.36
CA TRP A 222 26.77 -7.67 18.38
C TRP A 222 26.56 -6.87 19.67
N LEU A 223 26.42 -7.58 20.78
CA LEU A 223 26.13 -7.04 22.12
C LEU A 223 27.35 -7.22 23.02
N ALA A 224 27.84 -6.12 23.58
CA ALA A 224 29.04 -6.06 24.43
C ALA A 224 28.82 -5.10 25.62
N GLY A 225 28.09 -5.56 26.63
CA GLY A 225 27.76 -4.77 27.82
C GLY A 225 26.95 -3.52 27.45
N ALA A 226 27.51 -2.34 27.71
CA ALA A 226 26.91 -1.06 27.37
C ALA A 226 26.93 -0.72 25.86
N LEU A 227 27.78 -1.40 25.08
CA LEU A 227 27.94 -1.16 23.65
C LEU A 227 27.17 -2.20 22.83
N SER A 228 26.49 -1.74 21.78
CA SER A 228 25.94 -2.59 20.73
C SER A 228 26.36 -2.05 19.37
N LEU A 229 26.80 -2.93 18.48
CA LEU A 229 27.18 -2.60 17.11
C LEU A 229 26.35 -3.46 16.17
N GLY A 230 25.79 -2.90 15.11
CA GLY A 230 24.97 -3.66 14.20
C GLY A 230 25.05 -3.22 12.75
N ALA A 231 24.62 -4.12 11.89
CA ALA A 231 24.42 -3.89 10.47
C ALA A 231 22.98 -4.25 10.11
N GLU A 232 22.41 -3.53 9.15
CA GLU A 232 21.10 -3.84 8.59
C GLU A 232 21.18 -3.87 7.06
N VAL A 233 20.61 -4.90 6.45
CA VAL A 233 20.37 -4.97 5.02
C VAL A 233 18.87 -4.88 4.77
N PHE A 234 18.46 -3.94 3.93
CA PHE A 234 17.15 -3.96 3.30
C PHE A 234 17.33 -4.33 1.84
N ALA A 235 16.55 -5.30 1.34
CA ALA A 235 16.55 -5.70 -0.05
C ALA A 235 15.11 -5.82 -0.57
N ALA A 236 14.92 -5.40 -1.82
CA ALA A 236 13.69 -5.59 -2.58
C ALA A 236 14.02 -6.25 -3.91
N ALA A 237 13.24 -7.25 -4.30
CA ALA A 237 13.37 -7.92 -5.59
C ALA A 237 12.92 -7.01 -6.75
N ASP A 238 13.20 -7.43 -7.98
CA ASP A 238 12.57 -6.83 -9.15
C ASP A 238 11.04 -6.95 -9.06
N GLN A 239 10.33 -5.89 -9.45
CA GLN A 239 8.88 -5.93 -9.63
C GLN A 239 8.56 -5.85 -11.12
N ASN A 240 8.19 -6.99 -11.70
CA ASN A 240 7.81 -7.11 -13.11
C ASN A 240 6.32 -7.45 -13.28
N ARG A 241 5.60 -7.66 -12.19
CA ARG A 241 4.18 -8.01 -12.16
C ARG A 241 3.35 -6.78 -11.85
N VAL A 242 3.19 -5.94 -12.86
CA VAL A 242 2.62 -4.59 -12.77
C VAL A 242 1.29 -4.50 -13.48
N SER A 243 0.41 -3.59 -13.06
CA SER A 243 -0.89 -3.40 -13.68
C SER A 243 -0.78 -2.74 -15.05
N GLY A 244 -1.29 -3.42 -16.08
CA GLY A 244 -1.44 -2.86 -17.42
C GLY A 244 -2.53 -1.78 -17.46
N THR A 245 -3.65 -1.99 -16.77
CA THR A 245 -4.77 -1.03 -16.70
C THR A 245 -4.33 0.34 -16.18
N ASN A 246 -3.42 0.36 -15.21
CA ASN A 246 -2.89 1.59 -14.62
C ASN A 246 -1.60 2.10 -15.29
N SER A 247 -1.17 1.50 -16.41
CA SER A 247 0.11 1.83 -17.08
C SER A 247 1.30 1.78 -16.12
N GLU A 248 1.31 0.81 -15.20
CA GLU A 248 2.33 0.72 -14.18
C GLU A 248 3.66 0.21 -14.76
N LEU A 249 4.74 0.94 -14.50
CA LEU A 249 6.06 0.57 -14.97
C LEU A 249 6.70 -0.49 -14.06
N PRO A 250 7.44 -1.49 -14.59
CA PRO A 250 8.29 -2.36 -13.78
C PRO A 250 9.33 -1.57 -12.96
N ALA A 251 9.90 -2.19 -11.93
CA ALA A 251 10.96 -1.61 -11.12
C ALA A 251 12.09 -2.61 -10.89
N LYS A 252 13.32 -2.12 -10.89
CA LYS A 252 14.51 -2.92 -10.57
C LYS A 252 14.62 -3.11 -9.05
N GLY A 253 15.05 -4.29 -8.66
CA GLY A 253 15.42 -4.63 -7.31
C GLY A 253 16.64 -3.83 -6.85
N TYR A 254 16.79 -3.73 -5.54
CA TYR A 254 17.89 -3.02 -4.91
C TYR A 254 18.15 -3.57 -3.53
N ALA A 255 19.34 -3.28 -3.00
CA ALA A 255 19.66 -3.48 -1.61
C ALA A 255 20.39 -2.26 -1.05
N THR A 256 20.10 -1.91 0.19
CA THR A 256 20.82 -0.90 0.97
C THR A 256 21.42 -1.56 2.20
N LEU A 257 22.62 -1.11 2.58
CA LEU A 257 23.32 -1.54 3.78
C LEU A 257 23.40 -0.36 4.75
N GLY A 258 23.03 -0.56 6.00
CA GLY A 258 23.20 0.39 7.09
C GLY A 258 24.10 -0.18 8.18
N LEU A 259 24.79 0.71 8.89
CA LEU A 259 25.52 0.39 10.11
C LEU A 259 24.99 1.26 11.25
N PHE A 260 24.91 0.71 12.44
CA PHE A 260 24.50 1.45 13.63
C PHE A 260 25.28 1.03 14.86
N ALA A 261 25.34 1.93 15.83
CA ALA A 261 25.92 1.69 17.13
C ALA A 261 25.01 2.29 18.20
N ARG A 262 24.98 1.65 19.37
CA ARG A 262 24.33 2.16 20.58
C ARG A 262 25.31 2.05 21.74
N TYR A 263 25.40 3.11 22.52
CA TYR A 263 26.13 3.13 23.79
C TYR A 263 25.19 3.58 24.91
N ALA A 264 24.93 2.68 25.86
CA ALA A 264 24.15 2.98 27.05
C ALA A 264 25.05 3.56 28.15
N PHE A 265 24.86 4.83 28.50
CA PHE A 265 25.57 5.44 29.63
C PHE A 265 24.98 4.97 30.96
N THR A 266 23.67 4.85 31.01
CA THR A 266 22.89 4.31 32.14
C THR A 266 21.67 3.57 31.58
N GLU A 267 20.85 2.96 32.44
CA GLU A 267 19.59 2.32 32.00
C GLU A 267 18.62 3.33 31.34
N GLY A 268 18.62 4.58 31.82
CA GLY A 268 17.76 5.66 31.30
C GLY A 268 18.41 6.56 30.26
N LEU A 269 19.69 6.37 29.91
CA LEU A 269 20.42 7.27 29.00
C LEU A 269 21.26 6.49 27.99
N ALA A 270 21.00 6.66 26.70
CA ALA A 270 21.77 6.06 25.63
C ALA A 270 22.00 6.99 24.44
N LEU A 271 23.16 6.88 23.80
CA LEU A 271 23.45 7.47 22.49
C LEU A 271 23.36 6.38 21.42
N GLU A 272 22.63 6.66 20.36
CA GLU A 272 22.58 5.85 19.15
C GLU A 272 23.12 6.68 17.98
N ALA A 273 23.87 6.06 17.08
CA ALA A 273 24.31 6.70 15.85
C ALA A 273 24.38 5.68 14.73
N GLY A 274 24.26 6.13 13.49
CA GLY A 274 24.31 5.23 12.35
C GLY A 274 24.53 5.92 11.02
N VAL A 275 24.84 5.09 10.04
CA VAL A 275 24.95 5.43 8.63
C VAL A 275 23.96 4.57 7.86
N GLU A 276 23.04 5.22 7.14
CA GLU A 276 22.08 4.58 6.26
C GLU A 276 22.61 4.58 4.83
N ASN A 277 22.30 3.53 4.07
CA ASN A 277 22.77 3.37 2.68
C ASN A 277 24.28 3.64 2.55
N LEU A 278 25.08 2.92 3.35
CA LEU A 278 26.54 3.04 3.47
C LEU A 278 27.25 3.08 2.11
N LEU A 279 26.76 2.24 1.18
CA LEU A 279 27.31 2.10 -0.17
C LEU A 279 26.83 3.18 -1.16
N ASP A 280 26.04 4.14 -0.69
CA ASP A 280 25.44 5.22 -1.47
C ASP A 280 24.75 4.72 -2.75
N LYS A 281 24.00 3.61 -2.60
CA LYS A 281 23.28 3.01 -3.71
C LYS A 281 22.26 4.01 -4.24
N LYS A 282 22.30 4.31 -5.54
CA LYS A 282 21.18 4.94 -6.25
C LYS A 282 20.10 3.89 -6.54
N TYR A 283 18.89 4.13 -6.05
CA TYR A 283 17.74 3.26 -6.26
C TYR A 283 16.44 4.07 -6.31
N ALA A 284 15.36 3.47 -6.80
CA ALA A 284 14.03 4.04 -6.78
C ALA A 284 13.05 2.93 -6.36
N PRO A 285 12.44 3.01 -5.17
CA PRO A 285 11.46 2.01 -4.72
C PRO A 285 10.32 1.86 -5.72
N HIS A 286 9.82 0.63 -5.92
CA HIS A 286 8.69 0.38 -6.82
C HIS A 286 7.46 1.25 -6.46
N LEU A 287 7.20 1.39 -5.16
CA LEU A 287 6.09 2.15 -4.58
C LEU A 287 6.43 3.62 -4.29
N ALA A 288 7.56 4.14 -4.78
CA ALA A 288 7.89 5.55 -4.63
C ALA A 288 6.82 6.44 -5.28
N GLY A 289 6.68 7.67 -4.77
CA GLY A 289 5.92 8.70 -5.46
C GLY A 289 6.52 8.99 -6.84
N ARG A 290 5.73 9.64 -7.70
CA ARG A 290 6.20 10.11 -9.02
C ARG A 290 6.37 11.62 -9.02
N SER A 291 7.38 12.11 -9.73
CA SER A 291 7.59 13.55 -9.90
C SER A 291 6.45 14.16 -10.70
N ARG A 292 5.91 15.27 -10.19
CA ARG A 292 4.87 16.10 -10.84
C ARG A 292 5.34 17.53 -11.08
N VAL A 293 6.62 17.81 -10.81
CA VAL A 293 7.18 19.15 -10.84
C VAL A 293 8.11 19.26 -12.05
N GLY A 294 7.77 20.16 -12.98
CA GLY A 294 8.56 20.36 -14.21
C GLY A 294 9.97 20.93 -13.96
N ALA A 295 10.18 21.66 -12.86
CA ALA A 295 11.47 22.23 -12.47
C ALA A 295 12.14 21.37 -11.37
N SER A 296 12.27 20.06 -11.62
CA SER A 296 12.90 19.11 -10.71
C SER A 296 14.06 18.37 -11.40
N ASP A 297 15.06 17.97 -10.62
CA ASP A 297 16.12 17.06 -11.08
C ASP A 297 15.59 15.65 -11.41
N VAL A 298 14.34 15.35 -11.02
CA VAL A 298 13.62 14.13 -11.38
C VAL A 298 12.58 14.47 -12.46
N PRO A 299 12.71 13.93 -13.69
CA PRO A 299 11.76 14.19 -14.76
C PRO A 299 10.31 13.86 -14.36
N VAL A 300 9.36 14.63 -14.89
CA VAL A 300 7.93 14.42 -14.63
C VAL A 300 7.52 12.99 -15.03
N GLY A 301 6.77 12.32 -14.16
CA GLY A 301 6.34 10.93 -14.34
C GLY A 301 7.35 9.89 -13.87
N GLU A 302 8.62 10.25 -13.67
CA GLU A 302 9.61 9.33 -13.10
C GLU A 302 9.41 9.11 -11.61
N ARG A 303 9.85 7.93 -11.13
CA ARG A 303 9.84 7.60 -9.71
C ARG A 303 10.85 8.46 -8.96
N LEU A 304 10.44 8.92 -7.78
CA LEU A 304 11.35 9.60 -6.87
C LEU A 304 12.43 8.61 -6.40
N PRO A 305 13.71 9.03 -6.41
CA PRO A 305 14.80 8.20 -5.91
C PRO A 305 14.65 8.00 -4.40
N GLY A 306 15.11 6.85 -3.91
CA GLY A 306 15.29 6.64 -2.49
C GLY A 306 16.44 7.50 -1.93
N ALA A 307 16.49 7.63 -0.60
CA ALA A 307 17.54 8.39 0.06
C ALA A 307 18.94 7.80 -0.24
N GLY A 308 19.90 8.69 -0.55
CA GLY A 308 21.32 8.36 -0.65
C GLY A 308 21.92 8.05 0.73
N ARG A 309 23.24 8.13 0.85
CA ARG A 309 23.91 7.94 2.14
C ARG A 309 23.48 9.00 3.16
N GLY A 310 22.96 8.55 4.31
CA GLY A 310 22.53 9.41 5.42
C GLY A 310 23.30 9.09 6.69
N VAL A 311 23.52 10.08 7.56
CA VAL A 311 24.11 9.89 8.90
C VAL A 311 23.14 10.46 9.93
N TRP A 312 22.97 9.76 11.04
CA TRP A 312 22.10 10.20 12.12
C TRP A 312 22.73 9.92 13.49
N ALA A 313 22.31 10.71 14.47
CA ALA A 313 22.59 10.50 15.88
C ALA A 313 21.32 10.79 16.69
N ARG A 314 21.09 10.01 17.75
CA ARG A 314 19.93 10.09 18.61
C ARG A 314 20.35 9.90 20.06
N LEU A 315 19.98 10.84 20.91
CA LEU A 315 20.04 10.69 22.37
C LEU A 315 18.68 10.19 22.86
N LYS A 316 18.66 9.08 23.58
CA LYS A 316 17.47 8.55 24.25
C LYS A 316 17.58 8.76 25.76
N THR A 317 16.56 9.37 26.34
CA THR A 317 16.42 9.60 27.78
C THR A 317 15.09 9.05 28.28
N GLN A 318 15.11 8.27 29.36
CA GLN A 318 13.94 7.81 30.10
C GLN A 318 14.10 8.23 31.56
N PHE A 319 13.04 8.82 32.12
CA PHE A 319 12.96 9.33 33.50
C PHE A 319 11.95 8.52 34.29
#